data_AF-A0A0B3B631-F1
#
_entry.id   AF-A0A0B3B631-F1
#
_cell.length_a   1.000
_cell.length_b   1.000
_cell.length_c   1.000
_cell.angle_alpha   90.00
_cell.angle_beta   90.00
_cell.angle_gamma   90.00
#
_symmetry.space_group_name_H-M   'P 1'
#
loop_
_entity.id
_entity.type
_entity.pdbx_description
1 polymer ?
#
loop_
_entity_poly.entity_id
_entity_poly.type
_entity_poly.pdbx_seq_one_letter_code
_entity_poly.pdbx_strand_id
1 'polypeptide(L)'
;MAENLIHVGLNREELINSKKEILSTEADLIRILQTIKKYQLLRTNELKLKTRLLKKLKETKAEIKKLEEILPKPKIPKILLGIGNKKDEFKISSKKDNLESQLEEIQKKLRELEK
;
A
#
# COMPACT_ATOMS: atom_id res chain seq x y z
N MET A 1 -25.59 56.24 -17.42
CA MET A 1 -26.02 55.11 -16.57
C MET A 1 -24.88 54.86 -15.61
N ALA A 2 -25.03 55.23 -14.34
CA ALA A 2 -23.97 55.13 -13.34
C ALA A 2 -23.91 53.69 -12.83
N GLU A 3 -22.78 53.02 -13.03
CA GLU A 3 -22.52 51.68 -12.50
C GLU A 3 -22.44 51.75 -10.97
N ASN A 4 -23.31 51.01 -10.29
CA ASN A 4 -23.27 50.86 -8.84
C ASN A 4 -22.04 50.03 -8.45
N LEU A 5 -20.94 50.72 -8.17
CA LEU A 5 -19.73 50.12 -7.64
C LEU A 5 -19.97 49.73 -6.17
N ILE A 6 -20.32 48.47 -5.92
CA ILE A 6 -20.46 47.93 -4.56
C ILE A 6 -19.06 47.73 -3.98
N HIS A 7 -18.61 48.64 -3.11
CA HIS A 7 -17.38 48.46 -2.35
C HIS A 7 -17.69 47.58 -1.12
N VAL A 8 -17.45 46.27 -1.24
CA VAL A 8 -17.55 45.36 -0.09
C VAL A 8 -16.28 45.52 0.75
N GLY A 9 -16.31 46.44 1.71
CA GLY A 9 -15.28 46.56 2.73
C GLY A 9 -15.37 45.38 3.68
N LEU A 10 -14.34 44.52 3.72
CA LEU A 10 -14.26 43.46 4.72
C LEU A 10 -14.26 44.06 6.11
N ASN A 11 -15.14 43.56 6.97
CA ASN A 11 -15.22 44.03 8.33
C ASN A 11 -13.94 43.60 9.08
N ARG A 12 -13.48 44.39 10.06
CA ARG A 12 -12.20 44.13 10.75
C ARG A 12 -12.15 42.73 11.37
N GLU A 13 -13.28 42.26 11.89
CA GLU A 13 -13.43 40.92 12.47
C GLU A 13 -13.32 39.81 11.41
N GLU A 14 -13.93 40.00 10.24
CA GLU A 14 -13.84 39.07 9.11
C GLU A 14 -12.40 38.95 8.60
N LEU A 15 -11.67 40.07 8.53
CA LEU A 15 -10.25 40.06 8.16
C LEU A 15 -9.40 39.29 9.16
N ILE A 16 -9.66 39.46 10.46
CA ILE A 16 -8.94 38.74 11.52
C ILE A 16 -9.25 37.24 11.45
N ASN A 17 -10.51 36.87 11.23
CA ASN A 17 -10.91 35.47 11.12
C ASN A 17 -10.34 34.80 9.87
N SER A 18 -10.42 35.47 8.71
CA SER A 18 -9.81 34.98 7.46
C SER A 18 -8.30 34.76 7.62
N LYS A 19 -7.58 35.69 8.26
CA LYS A 19 -6.15 35.50 8.55
C LYS A 19 -5.88 34.30 9.45
N LYS A 20 -6.69 34.08 10.49
CA LYS A 20 -6.55 32.92 11.37
C LYS A 20 -6.79 31.62 10.61
N GLU A 21 -7.79 31.58 9.75
CA GLU A 21 -8.09 30.42 8.92
C GLU A 21 -6.94 30.09 7.96
N ILE A 22 -6.41 31.11 7.26
CA ILE A 22 -5.24 30.94 6.38
C ILE A 22 -4.05 30.38 7.17
N LEU A 23 -3.73 30.94 8.34
CA LEU A 23 -2.63 30.44 9.17
C LEU A 23 -2.88 29.02 9.69
N SER A 24 -4.13 28.68 10.02
CA SER A 24 -4.49 27.33 10.46
C SER A 24 -4.31 26.31 9.34
N THR A 25 -4.73 26.64 8.12
CA THR A 25 -4.56 25.77 6.95
C THR A 25 -3.08 25.59 6.59
N GLU A 26 -2.28 26.65 6.70
CA GLU A 26 -0.83 26.55 6.52
C GLU A 26 -0.19 25.60 7.55
N ALA A 27 -0.57 25.71 8.83
CA ALA A 27 -0.08 24.82 9.88
C ALA A 27 -0.47 23.35 9.62
N ASP A 28 -1.68 23.10 9.14
CA ASP A 28 -2.13 21.75 8.81
C ASP A 28 -1.42 21.18 7.59
N LEU A 29 -1.17 21.99 6.55
CA LEU A 29 -0.37 21.58 5.40
C LEU A 29 1.06 21.18 5.82
N ILE A 30 1.67 21.93 6.74
CA ILE A 30 3.00 21.59 7.29
C ILE A 30 2.96 20.24 8.01
N ARG A 31 1.92 19.98 8.82
CA ARG A 31 1.75 18.68 9.51
C ARG A 31 1.58 17.53 8.53
N ILE A 32 0.80 17.73 7.46
CA ILE A 32 0.62 16.74 6.39
C ILE A 32 1.96 16.45 5.72
N LEU A 33 2.72 17.49 5.35
CA LEU A 33 4.05 17.34 4.74
C LEU A 33 5.02 16.55 5.64
N GLN A 34 5.01 16.82 6.95
CA GLN A 34 5.83 16.05 7.90
C GLN A 34 5.44 14.57 7.92
N THR A 35 4.14 14.27 7.87
CA THR A 35 3.62 12.90 7.83
C THR A 35 4.03 12.18 6.54
N ILE A 36 3.91 12.85 5.39
CA ILE A 36 4.35 12.32 4.09
C ILE A 36 5.85 12.00 4.11
N LYS A 37 6.69 12.90 4.63
CA LYS A 37 8.13 12.68 4.75
C LYS A 37 8.46 11.46 5.62
N LYS A 38 7.78 11.31 6.76
CA LYS A 38 7.94 10.13 7.64
C LYS A 38 7.54 8.84 6.91
N TYR A 39 6.42 8.85 6.20
CA TYR A 39 5.97 7.71 5.41
C TYR A 39 6.98 7.33 4.32
N GLN A 40 7.51 8.30 3.57
CA GLN A 40 8.52 8.04 2.54
C GLN A 40 9.77 7.37 3.14
N LEU A 41 10.25 7.84 4.30
CA LEU A 41 11.37 7.21 5.00
C LEU A 41 11.06 5.74 5.36
N LEU A 42 9.90 5.49 5.97
CA LEU A 42 9.47 4.14 6.32
C LEU A 42 9.37 3.24 5.07
N ARG A 43 8.80 3.76 3.98
CA ARG A 43 8.66 3.02 2.71
C ARG A 43 10.01 2.65 2.10
N THR A 44 10.99 3.56 2.13
CA THR A 44 12.33 3.24 1.65
C THR A 44 13.02 2.16 2.50
N ASN A 45 12.84 2.20 3.82
CA ASN A 45 13.37 1.18 4.73
C ASN A 45 12.70 -0.17 4.51
N GLU A 46 11.38 -0.21 4.33
CA GLU A 46 10.62 -1.41 4.00
C GLU A 46 11.15 -2.06 2.71
N LEU A 47 11.36 -1.26 1.65
CA LEU A 47 11.89 -1.76 0.37
C LEU A 47 13.32 -2.31 0.51
N LYS A 48 14.18 -1.63 1.27
CA LYS A 48 15.54 -2.11 1.59
C LYS A 48 15.51 -3.44 2.34
N LEU A 49 14.59 -3.61 3.29
CA LEU A 49 14.45 -4.86 4.03
C LEU A 49 13.90 -5.98 3.14
N LYS A 50 12.88 -5.71 2.33
CA LYS A 50 12.32 -6.68 1.37
C LYS A 50 13.37 -7.18 0.39
N THR A 51 14.16 -6.29 -0.19
CA THR A 51 15.25 -6.66 -1.12
C THR A 51 16.33 -7.50 -0.45
N ARG A 52 16.77 -7.14 0.77
CA ARG A 52 17.71 -7.94 1.56
C ARG A 52 17.17 -9.33 1.87
N LEU A 53 15.91 -9.43 2.28
CA LEU A 53 15.27 -10.69 2.60
C LEU A 53 15.14 -11.59 1.37
N LEU A 54 14.72 -11.04 0.23
CA LEU A 54 14.68 -11.77 -1.04
C LEU A 54 16.06 -12.29 -1.46
N LYS A 55 17.12 -11.49 -1.28
CA LYS A 55 18.49 -11.92 -1.55
C LYS A 55 18.89 -13.09 -0.65
N LYS A 56 18.68 -12.98 0.66
CA LYS A 56 18.96 -14.08 1.60
C LYS A 56 18.19 -15.36 1.28
N LEU A 57 16.90 -15.25 0.94
CA LEU A 57 16.10 -16.42 0.53
C LEU A 57 16.64 -17.11 -0.73
N LYS A 58 17.15 -16.33 -1.70
CA LYS A 58 17.78 -16.89 -2.90
C LYS A 58 19.09 -17.59 -2.56
N GLU A 59 19.90 -16.99 -1.70
CA GLU A 59 21.16 -17.57 -1.22
C GLU A 59 20.90 -18.88 -0.47
N THR A 60 19.99 -18.89 0.51
CA THR A 60 19.63 -20.11 1.26
C THR A 60 19.05 -21.19 0.35
N LYS A 61 18.22 -20.82 -0.64
CA LYS A 61 17.71 -21.78 -1.63
C LYS A 61 18.83 -22.38 -2.49
N ALA A 62 19.82 -21.59 -2.87
CA ALA A 62 20.97 -22.07 -3.62
C ALA A 62 21.84 -23.01 -2.77
N GLU A 63 22.04 -22.68 -1.49
CA GLU A 63 22.76 -23.55 -0.54
C GLU A 63 22.04 -24.87 -0.30
N ILE A 64 20.72 -24.86 -0.11
CA ILE A 64 19.90 -26.07 0.02
C ILE A 64 20.04 -26.95 -1.22
N LYS A 65 19.98 -26.37 -2.43
CA LYS A 65 20.17 -27.13 -3.67
C LYS A 65 21.56 -27.77 -3.75
N LYS A 66 22.61 -27.03 -3.39
CA LYS A 66 23.97 -27.60 -3.34
C LYS A 66 24.04 -28.74 -2.32
N LEU A 67 23.39 -28.61 -1.17
CA LEU A 67 23.31 -29.66 -0.18
C LEU A 67 22.57 -30.90 -0.73
N GLU A 68 21.44 -30.72 -1.42
CA GLU A 68 20.70 -31.80 -2.09
C GLU A 68 21.54 -32.51 -3.16
N GLU A 69 22.44 -31.80 -3.84
CA GLU A 69 23.36 -32.37 -4.83
C GLU A 69 24.50 -33.17 -4.19
N ILE A 70 25.02 -32.70 -3.05
CA ILE A 70 26.11 -33.36 -2.32
C ILE A 70 25.60 -34.57 -1.53
N LEU A 71 24.37 -34.52 -1.02
CA LEU A 71 23.80 -35.58 -0.23
C LEU A 71 23.43 -36.79 -1.11
N PRO A 72 23.77 -38.01 -0.68
CA PRO A 72 23.36 -39.21 -1.40
C PRO A 72 21.84 -39.30 -1.41
N LYS A 73 21.25 -39.43 -2.60
CA LYS A 73 19.80 -39.61 -2.74
C LYS A 73 19.39 -40.89 -2.00
N PRO A 74 18.57 -40.81 -0.94
CA PRO A 74 18.18 -42.01 -0.21
C PRO A 74 17.39 -42.91 -1.17
N LYS A 75 17.73 -44.20 -1.21
CA LYS A 75 16.91 -45.23 -1.88
C LYS A 75 15.64 -45.42 -1.06
N ILE A 76 14.65 -44.55 -1.28
CA ILE A 76 13.36 -44.63 -0.58
C ILE A 76 12.61 -45.84 -1.16
N PRO A 77 12.23 -46.84 -0.33
CA PRO A 77 11.39 -47.94 -0.76
C PRO A 77 10.07 -47.42 -1.36
N LYS A 78 9.63 -47.99 -2.49
CA LYS A 78 8.38 -47.59 -3.19
C LYS A 78 7.14 -47.57 -2.28
N ILE A 79 7.17 -48.32 -1.18
CA ILE A 79 6.11 -48.41 -0.17
C ILE A 79 5.92 -47.06 0.57
N LEU A 80 6.98 -46.24 0.71
CA LEU A 80 6.92 -44.91 1.34
C LEU A 80 6.59 -43.78 0.36
N LEU A 81 6.72 -44.02 -0.96
CA LEU A 81 6.44 -43.03 -2.02
C LEU A 81 4.94 -42.74 -2.22
N GLY A 82 4.06 -43.55 -1.64
CA GLY A 82 2.60 -43.36 -1.68
C GLY A 82 2.07 -42.30 -0.70
N ILE A 83 2.88 -41.82 0.24
CA ILE A 83 2.43 -40.90 1.31
C ILE A 83 2.75 -39.43 0.97
N GLY A 84 3.67 -39.15 0.03
CA GLY A 84 4.19 -37.79 -0.22
C GLY A 84 3.94 -37.19 -1.62
N ASN A 85 3.30 -37.91 -2.55
CA ASN A 85 3.13 -37.46 -3.94
C ASN A 85 1.78 -36.83 -4.25
N LYS A 86 1.06 -36.31 -3.25
CA LYS A 86 0.17 -35.19 -3.52
C LYS A 86 1.06 -33.96 -3.59
N LYS A 87 1.53 -33.65 -4.80
CA LYS A 87 1.71 -32.25 -5.18
C LYS A 87 0.33 -31.63 -5.04
N ASP A 88 -0.02 -31.24 -3.82
CA ASP A 88 -1.03 -30.23 -3.61
C ASP A 88 -0.41 -29.01 -4.28
N GLU A 89 -0.72 -28.85 -5.57
CA GLU A 89 -0.77 -27.56 -6.20
C GLU A 89 -1.67 -26.74 -5.27
N PHE A 90 -1.06 -26.05 -4.31
CA PHE A 90 -1.64 -24.86 -3.73
C PHE A 90 -1.81 -23.92 -4.92
N LYS A 91 -2.92 -24.09 -5.64
CA LYS A 91 -3.61 -23.02 -6.31
C LYS A 91 -3.89 -22.04 -5.18
N ILE A 92 -2.91 -21.19 -4.90
CA ILE A 92 -3.15 -19.90 -4.27
C ILE A 92 -4.11 -19.27 -5.27
N SER A 93 -5.41 -19.42 -5.03
CA SER A 93 -6.39 -18.63 -5.74
C SER A 93 -6.01 -17.23 -5.33
N SER A 94 -5.32 -16.51 -6.20
CA SER A 94 -5.23 -15.07 -6.10
C SER A 94 -6.63 -14.56 -6.44
N LYS A 95 -7.60 -14.80 -5.55
CA LYS A 95 -8.61 -13.79 -5.26
C LYS A 95 -7.82 -12.65 -4.64
N LYS A 96 -7.15 -11.90 -5.52
CA LYS A 96 -6.99 -10.50 -5.25
C LYS A 96 -8.42 -10.02 -5.19
N ASP A 97 -8.92 -9.83 -3.99
CA ASP A 97 -9.94 -8.82 -3.74
C ASP A 97 -9.32 -7.53 -4.25
N ASN A 98 -9.42 -7.30 -5.56
CA ASN A 98 -8.81 -6.16 -6.21
C ASN A 98 -9.55 -4.97 -5.63
N LEU A 99 -8.83 -4.10 -4.92
CA LEU A 99 -9.36 -2.82 -4.44
C LEU A 99 -10.13 -2.09 -5.54
N GLU A 100 -9.73 -2.27 -6.79
CA GLU A 100 -10.38 -1.77 -8.00
C GLU A 100 -11.82 -2.30 -8.17
N SER A 101 -12.05 -3.60 -7.98
CA SER A 101 -13.40 -4.18 -8.00
C SER A 101 -14.26 -3.70 -6.82
N GLN A 102 -13.67 -3.50 -5.65
CA GLN A 102 -14.38 -2.96 -4.49
C GLN A 102 -14.72 -1.47 -4.69
N LEU A 103 -13.83 -0.69 -5.28
CA LEU A 103 -14.06 0.71 -5.62
C LEU A 103 -15.15 0.85 -6.69
N GLU A 104 -15.16 -0.01 -7.70
CA GLU A 104 -16.20 -0.01 -8.73
C GLU A 104 -17.58 -0.34 -8.13
N GLU A 105 -17.63 -1.26 -7.18
CA GLU A 105 -18.85 -1.65 -6.46
C GLU A 105 -19.36 -0.52 -5.55
N ILE A 106 -18.47 0.19 -4.84
CA ILE A 106 -18.81 1.38 -4.04
C ILE A 106 -19.34 2.49 -4.96
N GLN A 107 -18.69 2.74 -6.11
CA GLN A 107 -19.14 3.74 -7.07
C GLN A 107 -20.49 3.39 -7.71
N LYS A 108 -20.80 2.10 -7.89
CA LYS A 108 -22.14 1.67 -8.34
C LYS A 108 -23.19 1.97 -7.28
N LYS A 109 -22.94 1.60 -6.02
CA LYS A 109 -23.86 1.86 -4.90
C LYS A 109 -24.11 3.35 -4.67
N LEU A 110 -23.09 4.20 -4.80
CA LEU A 110 -23.26 5.66 -4.69
C LEU A 110 -24.16 6.23 -5.80
N ARG A 111 -24.01 5.76 -7.04
CA ARG A 111 -24.84 6.19 -8.18
C ARG A 111 -26.30 5.75 -8.06
N GLU A 112 -26.57 4.65 -7.37
CA GLU A 112 -27.92 4.18 -7.09
C GLU A 112 -28.63 5.02 -6.02
N LEU A 113 -27.88 5.67 -5.12
CA LEU A 113 -28.41 6.54 -4.07
C LEU A 113 -28.62 7.99 -4.54
N GLU A 114 -27.98 8.40 -5.64
CA GLU A 114 -28.14 9.72 -6.27
C GLU A 114 -29.24 9.77 -7.35
N LYS A 115 -29.99 8.67 -7.52
CA LYS A 115 -31.19 8.57 -8.36
C LYS A 115 -32.45 8.60 -7.53
#